data_AF-S4SN79-F1
#
_entry.id   AF-S4SN79-F1
#
_cell.length_a   1.000
_cell.length_b   1.000
_cell.length_c   1.000
_cell.angle_alpha   90.00
_cell.angle_beta   90.00
_cell.angle_gamma   90.00
#
_symmetry.space_group_name_H-M   'P 1'
#
loop_
_entity.id
_entity.type
_entity.pdbx_description
1 polymer ?
#
loop_
_entity_poly.entity_id
_entity_poly.type
_entity_poly.pdbx_seq_one_letter_code
_entity_poly.pdbx_strand_id
1 'polypeptide(L)'
;GCINHLDFDVLMSFTYLIFKNKKPISYNCLINSTNVYNFIYASSQNRAAFSNLAAKFATLAIEEEKWKVILGRTGPIQFAHKLANEHIKSKKPVTFTVVNKVLAYCNISITEEILNSLINAPSINIKKLDTKESQKFIKDNIGRRTSKIQIPGVYIFKNNITGEKYVDSSSHLALRLQGYLNYSSKPTGKFLPKLFKDKLSNFTLEIIPLVNNYNFRSEIVLEQYYLLDPSFNLNTVKVANNPSGSNARPLYLYNRDKTVLYYSSTQQTDFIKNLNISHFTFSKHLKKGTYYLNKYLFTRESELNAKVKDISIINLALQLEKDRKLFNKNKPINSLSKSVLMCSEAVNMQQDNKLVLPKLPVVRSGKESNFIKKRPEMLFFSIGKCVEYLRSNGHTATHTTLIKYIDTGKSYYGYIFKYV
;
A
#
# COMPACT_ATOMS: atom_id res chain seq x y z
N GLY A 1 -39.41 -26.94 5.42
CA GLY A 1 -38.44 -25.83 5.56
C GLY A 1 -37.35 -26.04 4.55
N CYS A 2 -37.42 -25.31 3.43
CA CYS A 2 -36.56 -25.55 2.27
C CYS A 2 -35.24 -24.79 2.41
N ILE A 3 -34.13 -25.54 2.30
CA ILE A 3 -32.78 -24.99 2.12
C ILE A 3 -32.63 -24.70 0.62
N ASN A 4 -32.42 -23.42 0.28
CA ASN A 4 -32.25 -22.96 -1.10
C ASN A 4 -30.83 -23.32 -1.60
N HIS A 5 -30.76 -24.22 -2.58
CA HIS A 5 -29.56 -24.65 -3.30
C HIS A 5 -29.18 -23.65 -4.42
N LEU A 6 -28.79 -22.42 -4.08
CA LEU A 6 -28.38 -21.41 -5.09
C LEU A 6 -26.96 -20.86 -4.92
N ASP A 7 -26.17 -21.41 -4.00
CA ASP A 7 -24.81 -20.93 -3.69
C ASP A 7 -23.68 -21.87 -4.17
N PHE A 8 -23.97 -22.89 -4.97
CA PHE A 8 -22.96 -23.83 -5.50
C PHE A 8 -22.45 -23.53 -6.92
N ASP A 9 -23.07 -22.61 -7.66
CA ASP A 9 -22.78 -22.41 -9.09
C ASP A 9 -21.59 -21.46 -9.38
N VAL A 10 -21.17 -20.63 -8.42
CA VAL A 10 -20.04 -19.72 -8.63
C VAL A 10 -18.69 -20.44 -8.49
N LEU A 11 -18.60 -21.48 -7.65
CA LEU A 11 -17.36 -22.23 -7.46
C LEU A 11 -17.03 -23.15 -8.66
N MET A 12 -18.06 -23.69 -9.32
CA MET A 12 -17.91 -24.65 -10.42
C MET A 12 -17.58 -24.01 -11.78
N SER A 13 -17.81 -22.71 -11.94
CA SER A 13 -17.48 -22.00 -13.18
C SER A 13 -15.98 -21.64 -13.29
N PHE A 14 -15.26 -21.56 -12.16
CA PHE A 14 -13.83 -21.20 -12.16
C PHE A 14 -12.87 -22.40 -12.29
N THR A 15 -13.29 -23.61 -11.93
CA THR A 15 -12.50 -24.83 -12.16
C THR A 15 -12.39 -25.20 -13.65
N TYR A 16 -13.35 -24.78 -14.48
CA TYR A 16 -13.36 -25.09 -15.91
C TYR A 16 -12.32 -24.30 -16.73
N LEU A 17 -11.86 -23.14 -16.23
CA LEU A 17 -10.86 -22.30 -16.90
C LEU A 17 -9.39 -22.66 -16.56
N ILE A 18 -9.16 -23.51 -15.56
CA ILE A 18 -7.81 -23.86 -15.07
C ILE A 18 -7.26 -25.15 -15.73
N PHE A 19 -8.10 -25.96 -16.39
CA PHE A 19 -7.69 -27.30 -16.86
C PHE A 19 -7.31 -27.44 -18.34
N LYS A 20 -7.29 -26.37 -19.15
CA LYS A 20 -6.83 -26.42 -20.55
C LYS A 20 -5.62 -25.52 -20.79
N ASN A 21 -4.46 -25.92 -20.24
CA ASN A 21 -3.12 -25.68 -20.79
C ASN A 21 -2.07 -26.35 -19.89
N LYS A 22 -2.03 -27.69 -19.91
CA LYS A 22 -0.87 -28.44 -19.43
C LYS A 22 -0.02 -28.84 -20.63
N LYS A 23 1.15 -28.21 -20.78
CA LYS A 23 2.33 -28.86 -21.38
C LYS A 23 3.38 -29.00 -20.27
N PRO A 24 3.91 -30.20 -20.00
CA PRO A 24 5.02 -30.38 -19.09
C PRO A 24 6.32 -30.00 -19.80
N ILE A 25 7.12 -29.10 -19.21
CA ILE A 25 8.51 -28.92 -19.62
C ILE A 25 9.35 -29.74 -18.64
N SER A 26 10.05 -30.73 -19.17
CA SER A 26 10.99 -31.59 -18.47
C SER A 26 12.28 -30.83 -18.17
N TYR A 27 12.84 -31.05 -16.99
CA TYR A 27 14.24 -30.75 -16.70
C TYR A 27 15.01 -32.06 -16.70
N ASN A 28 15.94 -32.19 -17.64
CA ASN A 28 17.03 -33.15 -17.61
C ASN A 28 18.26 -32.47 -18.23
N CYS A 29 19.29 -32.22 -17.42
CA CYS A 29 20.66 -32.61 -17.76
C CYS A 29 21.53 -32.58 -16.49
N LEU A 30 22.00 -33.77 -16.12
CA LEU A 30 23.06 -34.06 -15.16
C LEU A 30 24.37 -34.29 -15.92
N ILE A 31 25.49 -34.22 -15.18
CA ILE A 31 26.86 -34.78 -15.38
C ILE A 31 27.90 -33.65 -15.32
N ASN A 32 28.51 -33.39 -14.16
CA ASN A 32 29.70 -34.03 -13.55
C ASN A 32 31.02 -33.68 -14.26
N SER A 33 31.95 -33.05 -13.56
CA SER A 33 33.07 -33.78 -12.94
C SER A 33 33.94 -32.87 -12.05
N THR A 34 34.54 -33.54 -11.08
CA THR A 34 35.30 -33.11 -9.91
C THR A 34 36.70 -32.57 -10.20
N ASN A 35 37.13 -31.65 -9.34
CA ASN A 35 38.46 -31.41 -8.74
C ASN A 35 39.71 -32.03 -9.43
N VAL A 36 40.81 -31.26 -9.45
CA VAL A 36 41.97 -31.47 -8.54
C VAL A 36 43.21 -30.63 -8.98
N TYR A 37 43.88 -30.05 -7.97
CA TYR A 37 45.28 -29.62 -7.84
C TYR A 37 45.81 -28.24 -8.32
N ASN A 38 46.01 -27.40 -7.28
CA ASN A 38 47.24 -26.73 -6.85
C ASN A 38 47.88 -25.57 -7.65
N PHE A 39 47.90 -24.43 -6.94
CA PHE A 39 49.08 -23.62 -6.61
C PHE A 39 50.06 -23.34 -7.75
N ILE A 40 50.09 -22.07 -8.19
CA ILE A 40 51.30 -21.23 -8.23
C ILE A 40 50.90 -19.78 -8.58
N TYR A 41 51.24 -18.88 -7.66
CA TYR A 41 51.55 -17.46 -7.84
C TYR A 41 50.42 -16.40 -7.91
N ALA A 42 50.14 -15.93 -6.69
CA ALA A 42 49.85 -14.56 -6.29
C ALA A 42 50.20 -13.45 -7.30
N SER A 43 49.22 -12.57 -7.57
CA SER A 43 49.33 -11.10 -7.67
C SER A 43 48.22 -10.40 -8.49
N SER A 44 47.04 -11.00 -8.69
CA SER A 44 45.92 -10.35 -9.42
C SER A 44 44.55 -10.40 -8.73
N GLN A 45 44.43 -11.03 -7.56
CA GLN A 45 43.13 -11.27 -6.89
C GLN A 45 42.50 -10.07 -6.17
N ASN A 46 43.20 -8.92 -6.04
CA ASN A 46 42.61 -7.77 -5.35
C ASN A 46 41.78 -6.83 -6.24
N ARG A 47 41.81 -6.92 -7.58
CA ARG A 47 40.92 -6.07 -8.41
C ARG A 47 39.50 -6.62 -8.55
N ALA A 48 39.32 -7.94 -8.66
CA ALA A 48 38.00 -8.55 -8.75
C ALA A 48 37.27 -8.54 -7.39
N ALA A 49 38.01 -8.68 -6.28
CA ALA A 49 37.44 -8.54 -4.94
C ALA A 49 37.04 -7.08 -4.66
N PHE A 50 37.87 -6.09 -5.01
CA PHE A 50 37.50 -4.67 -4.88
C PHE A 50 36.42 -4.24 -5.87
N SER A 51 36.35 -4.78 -7.09
CA SER A 51 35.27 -4.45 -8.03
C SER A 51 33.95 -5.07 -7.59
N ASN A 52 33.96 -6.27 -7.02
CA ASN A 52 32.77 -6.89 -6.44
C ASN A 52 32.36 -6.24 -5.11
N LEU A 53 33.33 -5.74 -4.32
CA LEU A 53 33.06 -4.98 -3.11
C LEU A 53 32.56 -3.58 -3.43
N ALA A 54 33.12 -2.90 -4.44
CA ALA A 54 32.66 -1.61 -4.94
C ALA A 54 31.32 -1.73 -5.67
N ALA A 55 31.05 -2.83 -6.39
CA ALA A 55 29.73 -3.13 -6.94
C ALA A 55 28.74 -3.49 -5.83
N LYS A 56 29.17 -4.17 -4.75
CA LYS A 56 28.37 -4.40 -3.54
C LYS A 56 28.12 -3.13 -2.74
N PHE A 57 29.09 -2.22 -2.64
CA PHE A 57 28.95 -0.93 -1.97
C PHE A 57 28.18 0.05 -2.84
N ALA A 58 28.26 -0.04 -4.17
CA ALA A 58 27.41 0.70 -5.09
C ALA A 58 26.00 0.15 -5.06
N THR A 59 25.78 -1.17 -5.02
CA THR A 59 24.43 -1.73 -4.83
C THR A 59 23.91 -1.46 -3.42
N LEU A 60 24.72 -1.53 -2.37
CA LEU A 60 24.33 -1.14 -1.01
C LEU A 60 24.10 0.37 -0.87
N ALA A 61 24.85 1.22 -1.58
CA ALA A 61 24.61 2.66 -1.64
C ALA A 61 23.36 2.99 -2.47
N ILE A 62 23.12 2.25 -3.58
CA ILE A 62 21.87 2.29 -4.35
C ILE A 62 20.71 1.75 -3.50
N GLU A 63 20.95 0.85 -2.55
CA GLU A 63 19.97 0.35 -1.58
C GLU A 63 19.77 1.28 -0.37
N GLU A 64 20.79 2.00 0.10
CA GLU A 64 20.69 3.05 1.11
C GLU A 64 20.06 4.33 0.54
N GLU A 65 20.11 4.54 -0.78
CA GLU A 65 19.35 5.58 -1.47
C GLU A 65 17.86 5.23 -1.69
N LYS A 66 17.41 3.99 -1.40
CA LYS A 66 16.04 3.53 -1.72
C LYS A 66 14.90 4.23 -0.97
N TRP A 67 15.13 5.12 -0.01
CA TRP A 67 14.02 5.68 0.78
C TRP A 67 14.02 7.20 1.00
N LYS A 68 14.37 7.98 -0.03
CA LYS A 68 13.84 9.36 -0.18
C LYS A 68 12.37 9.39 -0.64
N VAL A 69 11.57 8.40 -0.20
CA VAL A 69 10.12 8.30 -0.43
C VAL A 69 9.41 9.20 0.56
N ILE A 70 9.55 10.49 0.32
CA ILE A 70 8.71 11.51 0.92
C ILE A 70 8.18 12.34 -0.25
N LEU A 71 6.90 12.15 -0.58
CA LEU A 71 6.10 12.96 -1.53
C LEU A 71 6.19 12.64 -3.03
N GLY A 72 6.51 11.42 -3.46
CA GLY A 72 6.56 11.11 -4.91
C GLY A 72 7.66 11.82 -5.65
N ARG A 73 8.74 12.06 -4.92
CA ARG A 73 9.93 12.75 -5.39
C ARG A 73 10.99 11.68 -5.65
N THR A 74 11.39 11.55 -6.91
CA THR A 74 12.62 10.84 -7.28
C THR A 74 13.67 11.88 -7.63
N GLY A 75 14.85 11.82 -7.02
CA GLY A 75 15.89 12.84 -7.21
C GLY A 75 15.47 14.23 -6.70
N PRO A 76 16.01 15.32 -7.24
CA PRO A 76 15.64 16.68 -6.83
C PRO A 76 14.17 16.99 -7.19
N ILE A 77 13.26 16.77 -6.23
CA ILE A 77 11.94 17.43 -6.09
C ILE A 77 11.05 17.43 -7.36
N GLN A 78 10.92 16.31 -8.07
CA GLN A 78 9.93 16.21 -9.15
C GLN A 78 8.60 15.61 -8.65
N PHE A 79 7.47 16.20 -9.03
CA PHE A 79 6.14 15.72 -8.67
C PHE A 79 5.69 14.58 -9.60
N ALA A 80 4.95 13.59 -9.08
CA ALA A 80 4.43 12.46 -9.87
C ALA A 80 3.69 12.86 -11.15
N HIS A 81 2.91 13.95 -11.13
CA HIS A 81 2.21 14.43 -12.34
C HIS A 81 3.17 14.97 -13.41
N LYS A 82 4.30 15.56 -13.01
CA LYS A 82 5.34 16.00 -13.95
C LYS A 82 6.01 14.78 -14.58
N LEU A 83 6.40 13.80 -13.76
CA LEU A 83 6.98 12.54 -14.21
C LEU A 83 6.08 11.83 -15.23
N ALA A 84 4.78 11.72 -14.93
CA ALA A 84 3.81 11.12 -15.84
C ALA A 84 3.70 11.90 -17.18
N ASN A 85 3.61 13.23 -17.11
CA ASN A 85 3.52 14.07 -18.31
C ASN A 85 4.80 14.04 -19.16
N GLU A 86 5.98 14.02 -18.53
CA GLU A 86 7.27 13.90 -19.21
C GLU A 86 7.37 12.55 -19.94
N HIS A 87 6.95 11.47 -19.27
CA HIS A 87 6.93 10.15 -19.90
C HIS A 87 5.96 10.09 -21.09
N ILE A 88 4.72 10.58 -20.93
CA ILE A 88 3.74 10.64 -22.04
C ILE A 88 4.29 11.42 -23.23
N LYS A 89 4.96 12.57 -22.98
CA LYS A 89 5.61 13.37 -24.02
C LYS A 89 6.77 12.66 -24.69
N SER A 90 7.49 11.81 -23.96
CA SER A 90 8.63 11.05 -24.49
C SER A 90 8.25 9.98 -25.51
N LYS A 91 6.97 9.55 -25.53
CA LYS A 91 6.45 8.46 -26.39
C LYS A 91 7.19 7.12 -26.26
N LYS A 92 7.96 6.94 -25.18
CA LYS A 92 8.64 5.67 -24.90
C LYS A 92 7.65 4.64 -24.33
N PRO A 93 7.92 3.33 -24.49
CA PRO A 93 7.13 2.29 -23.84
C PRO A 93 7.12 2.46 -22.32
N VAL A 94 5.98 2.15 -21.70
CA VAL A 94 5.85 2.14 -20.24
C VAL A 94 6.57 0.93 -19.68
N THR A 95 7.50 1.15 -18.75
CA THR A 95 8.26 0.09 -18.07
C THR A 95 7.98 0.09 -16.57
N PHE A 96 8.32 -1.00 -15.87
CA PHE A 96 8.17 -1.07 -14.41
C PHE A 96 8.96 0.02 -13.69
N THR A 97 10.12 0.43 -14.23
CA THR A 97 10.94 1.52 -13.68
C THR A 97 10.21 2.86 -13.75
N VAL A 98 9.48 3.13 -14.82
CA VAL A 98 8.66 4.34 -14.95
C VAL A 98 7.48 4.29 -13.98
N VAL A 99 6.76 3.16 -13.91
CA VAL A 99 5.63 2.99 -13.00
C VAL A 99 6.07 3.18 -11.53
N ASN A 100 7.19 2.57 -11.13
CA ASN A 100 7.76 2.75 -9.79
C ASN A 100 8.12 4.20 -9.50
N LYS A 101 8.70 4.94 -10.47
CA LYS A 101 9.02 6.36 -10.29
C LYS A 101 7.77 7.19 -10.03
N VAL A 102 6.70 6.98 -10.82
CA VAL A 102 5.45 7.74 -10.67
C VAL A 102 4.72 7.35 -9.37
N LEU A 103 4.68 6.06 -9.02
CA LEU A 103 3.98 5.57 -7.83
C LEU A 103 4.81 5.56 -6.54
N ALA A 104 6.03 6.11 -6.57
CA ALA A 104 6.88 6.19 -5.39
C ALA A 104 6.14 6.83 -4.19
N TYR A 105 5.30 7.85 -4.41
CA TYR A 105 4.52 8.47 -3.33
C TYR A 105 3.49 7.55 -2.67
N CYS A 106 3.02 6.52 -3.37
CA CYS A 106 2.11 5.53 -2.84
C CYS A 106 2.85 4.45 -2.03
N ASN A 107 4.17 4.54 -1.90
CA ASN A 107 5.00 3.47 -1.33
C ASN A 107 4.78 2.13 -2.06
N ILE A 108 4.61 2.18 -3.38
CA ILE A 108 4.45 1.00 -4.23
C ILE A 108 5.73 0.85 -5.05
N SER A 109 6.33 -0.34 -4.97
CA SER A 109 7.46 -0.76 -5.78
C SER A 109 7.18 -2.16 -6.30
N ILE A 110 7.28 -2.34 -7.62
CA ILE A 110 7.04 -3.59 -8.32
C ILE A 110 8.27 -4.02 -9.12
N THR A 111 8.34 -5.30 -9.46
CA THR A 111 9.33 -5.85 -10.39
C THR A 111 8.76 -5.91 -11.81
N GLU A 112 9.61 -6.24 -12.77
CA GLU A 112 9.20 -6.45 -14.16
C GLU A 112 8.23 -7.63 -14.29
N GLU A 113 8.47 -8.72 -13.57
CA GLU A 113 7.60 -9.90 -13.58
C GLU A 113 6.20 -9.57 -13.05
N ILE A 114 6.12 -8.73 -12.02
CA ILE A 114 4.84 -8.25 -11.48
C ILE A 114 4.10 -7.41 -12.52
N LEU A 115 4.78 -6.45 -13.18
CA LEU A 115 4.13 -5.66 -14.23
C LEU A 115 3.61 -6.55 -15.35
N ASN A 116 4.45 -7.48 -15.81
CA ASN A 116 4.11 -8.41 -16.89
C ASN A 116 2.94 -9.33 -16.50
N SER A 117 2.86 -9.77 -15.24
CA SER A 117 1.70 -10.52 -14.76
C SER A 117 0.41 -9.69 -14.79
N LEU A 118 0.48 -8.41 -14.43
CA LEU A 118 -0.69 -7.53 -14.38
C LEU A 118 -1.20 -7.13 -15.76
N ILE A 119 -0.32 -6.78 -16.71
CA ILE A 119 -0.73 -6.41 -18.07
C ILE A 119 -1.33 -7.59 -18.86
N ASN A 120 -0.97 -8.82 -18.49
CA ASN A 120 -1.47 -10.05 -19.10
C ASN A 120 -2.63 -10.68 -18.30
N ALA A 121 -3.15 -9.96 -17.29
CA ALA A 121 -4.28 -10.46 -16.52
C ALA A 121 -5.52 -10.63 -17.41
N PRO A 122 -6.34 -11.68 -17.20
CA PRO A 122 -7.55 -11.90 -17.99
C PRO A 122 -8.49 -10.69 -17.94
N SER A 123 -8.99 -10.29 -19.11
CA SER A 123 -9.95 -9.19 -19.23
C SER A 123 -11.30 -9.65 -19.79
N ILE A 124 -12.35 -8.96 -19.36
CA ILE A 124 -13.73 -9.20 -19.72
C ILE A 124 -14.19 -8.04 -20.60
N ASN A 125 -14.54 -8.33 -21.85
CA ASN A 125 -14.90 -7.32 -22.84
C ASN A 125 -16.40 -7.31 -23.11
N ILE A 126 -17.04 -6.15 -22.90
CA ILE A 126 -18.48 -5.95 -23.02
C ILE A 126 -18.73 -4.88 -24.08
N LYS A 127 -19.34 -5.29 -25.20
CA LYS A 127 -19.52 -4.43 -26.38
C LYS A 127 -20.75 -3.53 -26.32
N LYS A 128 -21.84 -4.00 -25.72
CA LYS A 128 -23.14 -3.27 -25.62
C LYS A 128 -23.51 -3.10 -24.15
N LEU A 129 -23.37 -1.90 -23.60
CA LEU A 129 -23.53 -1.67 -22.15
C LEU A 129 -24.96 -1.36 -21.71
N ASP A 130 -25.85 -1.11 -22.66
CA ASP A 130 -27.24 -0.69 -22.47
C ASP A 130 -28.23 -1.86 -22.37
N THR A 131 -27.75 -3.11 -22.41
CA THR A 131 -28.61 -4.31 -22.37
C THR A 131 -28.68 -4.93 -20.97
N LYS A 132 -29.80 -5.60 -20.68
CA LYS A 132 -29.99 -6.33 -19.41
C LYS A 132 -29.02 -7.51 -19.29
N GLU A 133 -28.70 -8.14 -20.41
CA GLU A 133 -27.77 -9.26 -20.51
C GLU A 133 -26.36 -8.83 -20.10
N SER A 134 -25.90 -7.66 -20.57
CA SER A 134 -24.60 -7.11 -20.17
C SER A 134 -24.57 -6.74 -18.70
N GLN A 135 -25.64 -6.16 -18.17
CA GLN A 135 -25.73 -5.88 -16.72
C GLN A 135 -25.70 -7.16 -15.89
N LYS A 136 -26.36 -8.23 -16.35
CA LYS A 136 -26.31 -9.54 -15.69
C LYS A 136 -24.90 -10.13 -15.76
N PHE A 137 -24.29 -10.13 -16.94
CA PHE A 137 -22.94 -10.62 -17.17
C PHE A 137 -21.90 -9.92 -16.30
N ILE A 138 -21.99 -8.59 -16.14
CA ILE A 138 -21.14 -7.84 -15.19
C ILE A 138 -21.34 -8.37 -13.77
N LYS A 139 -22.59 -8.46 -13.29
CA LYS A 139 -22.89 -8.93 -11.93
C LYS A 139 -22.39 -10.35 -11.67
N ASP A 140 -22.48 -11.22 -12.67
CA ASP A 140 -22.04 -12.61 -12.55
C ASP A 140 -20.51 -12.73 -12.44
N ASN A 141 -19.76 -11.80 -13.05
CA ASN A 141 -18.29 -11.82 -13.04
C ASN A 141 -17.65 -11.05 -11.87
N ILE A 142 -18.21 -9.90 -11.48
CA ILE A 142 -17.62 -9.03 -10.44
C ILE A 142 -18.47 -8.88 -9.17
N GLY A 143 -19.61 -9.57 -9.12
CA GLY A 143 -20.52 -9.56 -7.98
C GLY A 143 -21.49 -8.37 -7.96
N ARG A 144 -22.20 -8.24 -6.83
CA ARG A 144 -23.16 -7.17 -6.55
C ARG A 144 -22.52 -6.13 -5.62
N ARG A 145 -23.10 -4.93 -5.58
CA ARG A 145 -22.69 -3.87 -4.64
C ARG A 145 -22.66 -4.33 -3.18
N THR A 146 -23.58 -5.20 -2.79
CA THR A 146 -23.72 -5.72 -1.41
C THR A 146 -23.05 -7.07 -1.20
N SER A 147 -22.28 -7.57 -2.18
CA SER A 147 -21.56 -8.83 -2.03
C SER A 147 -20.59 -8.77 -0.85
N LYS A 148 -20.53 -9.87 -0.07
CA LYS A 148 -19.56 -10.00 1.04
C LYS A 148 -18.12 -9.97 0.53
N ILE A 149 -17.89 -10.60 -0.63
CA ILE A 149 -16.60 -10.58 -1.33
C ILE A 149 -16.64 -9.44 -2.33
N GLN A 150 -15.68 -8.53 -2.22
CA GLN A 150 -15.51 -7.41 -3.14
C GLN A 150 -14.32 -7.70 -4.05
N ILE A 151 -14.52 -7.54 -5.36
CA ILE A 151 -13.51 -7.84 -6.36
C ILE A 151 -12.78 -6.54 -6.75
N PRO A 152 -11.46 -6.46 -6.54
CA PRO A 152 -10.64 -5.34 -6.98
C PRO A 152 -10.27 -5.48 -8.46
N GLY A 153 -9.93 -4.36 -9.10
CA GLY A 153 -9.39 -4.39 -10.45
C GLY A 153 -9.47 -3.06 -11.19
N VAL A 154 -9.24 -3.14 -12.49
CA VAL A 154 -9.23 -1.99 -13.42
C VAL A 154 -10.38 -2.12 -14.40
N TYR A 155 -10.93 -0.98 -14.81
CA TYR A 155 -11.95 -0.93 -15.86
C TYR A 155 -11.64 0.18 -16.86
N ILE A 156 -11.88 -0.11 -18.14
CA ILE A 156 -11.57 0.75 -19.27
C ILE A 156 -12.84 0.96 -20.10
N PHE A 157 -13.25 2.22 -20.24
CA PHE A 157 -14.27 2.60 -21.20
C PHE A 157 -13.61 3.06 -22.49
N LYS A 158 -14.13 2.62 -23.63
CA LYS A 158 -13.72 3.10 -24.95
C LYS A 158 -14.95 3.55 -25.72
N ASN A 159 -14.92 4.77 -26.24
CA ASN A 159 -15.98 5.29 -27.10
C ASN A 159 -15.88 4.63 -28.49
N ASN A 160 -16.99 4.06 -28.96
CA ASN A 160 -17.05 3.27 -30.19
C ASN A 160 -16.83 4.12 -31.45
N ILE A 161 -17.19 5.40 -31.39
CA ILE A 161 -17.14 6.32 -32.54
C ILE A 161 -15.78 7.01 -32.60
N THR A 162 -15.36 7.61 -31.49
CA THR A 162 -14.16 8.47 -31.44
C THR A 162 -12.89 7.69 -31.08
N GLY A 163 -13.02 6.49 -30.52
CA GLY A 163 -11.89 5.71 -30.02
C GLY A 163 -11.28 6.22 -28.71
N GLU A 164 -11.80 7.33 -28.16
CA GLU A 164 -11.37 7.91 -26.89
C GLU A 164 -11.51 6.92 -25.74
N LYS A 165 -10.52 6.88 -24.84
CA LYS A 165 -10.48 5.92 -23.72
C LYS A 165 -10.42 6.60 -22.36
N TYR A 166 -11.05 5.95 -21.39
CA TYR A 166 -10.99 6.25 -19.97
C TYR A 166 -10.59 5.00 -19.20
N VAL A 167 -9.68 5.13 -18.23
CA VAL A 167 -9.31 4.05 -17.29
C VAL A 167 -9.43 4.53 -15.86
N ASP A 168 -9.86 3.66 -14.96
CA ASP A 168 -9.84 3.91 -13.51
C ASP A 168 -9.79 2.55 -12.79
N SER A 169 -9.42 2.56 -11.52
CA SER A 169 -9.36 1.36 -10.69
C SER A 169 -10.37 1.41 -9.54
N SER A 170 -10.60 0.25 -8.92
CA SER A 170 -11.31 0.19 -7.66
C SER A 170 -10.89 -1.03 -6.87
N SER A 171 -10.84 -0.89 -5.54
CA SER A 171 -10.86 -2.05 -4.66
C SER A 171 -12.18 -2.81 -4.74
N HIS A 172 -13.28 -2.13 -5.12
CA HIS A 172 -14.65 -2.67 -5.19
C HIS A 172 -15.29 -2.37 -6.56
N LEU A 173 -14.93 -3.15 -7.59
CA LEU A 173 -15.39 -2.93 -8.97
C LEU A 173 -16.91 -2.81 -9.10
N ALA A 174 -17.68 -3.71 -8.47
CA ALA A 174 -19.14 -3.74 -8.60
C ALA A 174 -19.81 -2.45 -8.11
N LEU A 175 -19.35 -1.94 -6.96
CA LEU A 175 -19.82 -0.67 -6.40
C LEU A 175 -19.49 0.51 -7.33
N ARG A 176 -18.26 0.55 -7.84
CA ARG A 176 -17.77 1.67 -8.66
C ARG A 176 -18.43 1.69 -10.03
N LEU A 177 -18.49 0.55 -10.72
CA LEU A 177 -19.08 0.42 -12.06
C LEU A 177 -20.59 0.70 -12.07
N GLN A 178 -21.31 0.27 -11.03
CA GLN A 178 -22.75 0.58 -10.91
C GLN A 178 -23.02 2.09 -10.91
N GLY A 179 -22.09 2.90 -10.37
CA GLY A 179 -22.19 4.35 -10.40
C GLY A 179 -22.19 4.97 -11.80
N TYR A 180 -21.49 4.35 -12.75
CA TYR A 180 -21.47 4.77 -14.15
C TYR A 180 -22.66 4.22 -14.91
N LEU A 181 -22.94 2.92 -14.76
CA LEU A 181 -24.01 2.23 -15.48
C LEU A 181 -25.41 2.80 -15.15
N ASN A 182 -25.58 3.33 -13.94
CA ASN A 182 -26.84 3.92 -13.49
C ASN A 182 -26.87 5.45 -13.61
N TYR A 183 -25.86 6.09 -14.20
CA TYR A 183 -25.74 7.56 -14.29
C TYR A 183 -25.89 8.28 -12.93
N SER A 184 -25.50 7.66 -11.82
CA SER A 184 -25.65 8.24 -10.48
C SER A 184 -24.49 9.15 -10.07
N SER A 185 -23.41 9.17 -10.84
CA SER A 185 -22.23 10.01 -10.61
C SER A 185 -22.42 11.42 -11.15
N LYS A 186 -21.94 12.45 -10.44
CA LYS A 186 -21.95 13.83 -10.93
C LYS A 186 -21.11 13.96 -12.21
N PRO A 187 -21.57 14.65 -13.28
CA PRO A 187 -20.86 14.74 -14.55
C PRO A 187 -19.66 15.71 -14.46
N THR A 188 -18.57 15.28 -13.84
CA THR A 188 -17.33 16.05 -13.66
C THR A 188 -16.17 15.46 -14.47
N GLY A 189 -15.14 16.27 -14.78
CA GLY A 189 -13.99 15.85 -15.57
C GLY A 189 -14.33 15.76 -17.06
N LYS A 190 -13.54 15.00 -17.84
CA LYS A 190 -13.80 14.78 -19.29
C LYS A 190 -14.71 13.59 -19.55
N PHE A 191 -14.51 12.47 -18.84
CA PHE A 191 -15.20 11.21 -19.12
C PHE A 191 -16.71 11.27 -18.84
N LEU A 192 -17.13 11.67 -17.64
CA LEU A 192 -18.56 11.59 -17.28
C LEU A 192 -19.45 12.50 -18.14
N PRO A 193 -19.11 13.77 -18.42
CA PRO A 193 -19.89 14.57 -19.37
C PRO A 193 -20.01 13.91 -20.75
N LYS A 194 -18.93 13.30 -21.24
CA LYS A 194 -18.89 12.57 -22.52
C LYS A 194 -19.78 11.32 -22.47
N LEU A 195 -19.71 10.52 -21.42
CA LEU A 195 -20.56 9.35 -21.20
C LEU A 195 -22.05 9.71 -21.16
N PHE A 196 -22.41 10.81 -20.48
CA PHE A 196 -23.79 11.26 -20.34
C PHE A 196 -24.38 11.79 -21.65
N LYS A 197 -23.54 12.49 -22.43
CA LYS A 197 -23.88 13.02 -23.76
C LYS A 197 -24.04 11.90 -24.78
N ASP A 198 -23.03 11.05 -24.91
CA ASP A 198 -22.95 10.04 -25.97
C ASP A 198 -23.74 8.76 -25.63
N LYS A 199 -24.13 8.56 -24.36
CA LYS A 199 -24.83 7.38 -23.83
C LYS A 199 -23.97 6.10 -23.81
N LEU A 200 -24.31 5.20 -22.89
CA LEU A 200 -23.64 3.90 -22.67
C LEU A 200 -23.58 3.01 -23.92
N SER A 201 -24.57 3.08 -24.82
CA SER A 201 -24.60 2.31 -26.06
C SER A 201 -23.42 2.61 -26.99
N ASN A 202 -22.83 3.80 -26.88
CA ASN A 202 -21.67 4.23 -27.65
C ASN A 202 -20.34 3.92 -26.98
N PHE A 203 -20.32 3.10 -25.94
CA PHE A 203 -19.09 2.67 -25.27
C PHE A 203 -19.00 1.16 -25.16
N THR A 204 -17.77 0.64 -25.26
CA THR A 204 -17.41 -0.68 -24.74
C THR A 204 -16.79 -0.56 -23.36
N LEU A 205 -16.95 -1.59 -22.54
CA LEU A 205 -16.29 -1.72 -21.24
C LEU A 205 -15.38 -2.94 -21.24
N GLU A 206 -14.12 -2.73 -20.91
CA GLU A 206 -13.18 -3.79 -20.55
C GLU A 206 -12.99 -3.79 -19.03
N ILE A 207 -13.05 -4.97 -18.40
CA ILE A 207 -12.87 -5.14 -16.95
C ILE A 207 -11.76 -6.15 -16.72
N ILE A 208 -10.78 -5.79 -15.89
CA ILE A 208 -9.65 -6.65 -15.51
C ILE A 208 -9.75 -6.92 -14.01
N PRO A 209 -10.41 -8.02 -13.59
CA PRO A 209 -10.54 -8.37 -12.19
C PRO A 209 -9.23 -8.99 -11.66
N LEU A 210 -8.76 -8.50 -10.51
CA LEU A 210 -7.46 -8.86 -9.92
C LEU A 210 -7.61 -9.74 -8.67
N VAL A 211 -8.42 -10.80 -8.77
CA VAL A 211 -8.75 -11.71 -7.66
C VAL A 211 -7.54 -12.44 -7.07
N ASN A 212 -6.56 -12.82 -7.89
CA ASN A 212 -5.43 -13.66 -7.47
C ASN A 212 -4.19 -12.85 -7.02
N ASN A 213 -4.18 -11.53 -7.26
CA ASN A 213 -2.99 -10.68 -7.11
C ASN A 213 -3.17 -9.55 -6.09
N TYR A 214 -4.07 -9.71 -5.11
CA TYR A 214 -4.38 -8.67 -4.12
C TYR A 214 -3.45 -8.68 -2.88
N ASN A 215 -2.17 -9.03 -3.07
CA ASN A 215 -1.18 -8.96 -1.98
C ASN A 215 -0.63 -7.53 -1.77
N PHE A 216 -0.87 -6.64 -2.73
CA PHE A 216 -0.60 -5.21 -2.69
C PHE A 216 -1.61 -4.53 -3.63
N ARG A 217 -1.74 -3.19 -3.60
CA ARG A 217 -2.73 -2.41 -4.38
C ARG A 217 -2.44 -2.46 -5.90
N SER A 218 -2.57 -3.65 -6.48
CA SER A 218 -2.21 -4.01 -7.85
C SER A 218 -3.10 -3.30 -8.87
N GLU A 219 -4.33 -2.97 -8.50
CA GLU A 219 -5.26 -2.18 -9.29
C GLU A 219 -4.72 -0.78 -9.62
N ILE A 220 -3.96 -0.18 -8.70
CA ILE A 220 -3.35 1.15 -8.88
C ILE A 220 -2.15 1.10 -9.81
N VAL A 221 -1.38 0.01 -9.71
CA VAL A 221 -0.24 -0.22 -10.59
C VAL A 221 -0.70 -0.36 -12.03
N LEU A 222 -1.74 -1.18 -12.24
CA LEU A 222 -2.29 -1.40 -13.57
C LEU A 222 -3.01 -0.16 -14.12
N GLU A 223 -3.75 0.58 -13.28
CA GLU A 223 -4.30 1.89 -13.66
C GLU A 223 -3.19 2.86 -14.09
N GLN A 224 -2.11 2.96 -13.31
CA GLN A 224 -1.02 3.87 -13.63
C GLN A 224 -0.35 3.53 -14.96
N TYR A 225 -0.18 2.24 -15.25
CA TYR A 225 0.35 1.77 -16.53
C TYR A 225 -0.49 2.30 -17.70
N TYR A 226 -1.82 2.15 -17.64
CA TYR A 226 -2.71 2.65 -18.69
C TYR A 226 -2.78 4.19 -18.73
N LEU A 227 -2.73 4.88 -17.60
CA LEU A 227 -2.73 6.35 -17.57
C LEU A 227 -1.53 6.97 -18.32
N LEU A 228 -0.42 6.25 -18.40
CA LEU A 228 0.78 6.67 -19.13
C LEU A 228 0.68 6.43 -20.65
N ASP A 229 -0.31 5.66 -21.12
CA ASP A 229 -0.63 5.57 -22.54
C ASP A 229 -1.43 6.82 -22.98
N PRO A 230 -0.95 7.58 -23.98
CA PRO A 230 -1.64 8.78 -24.48
C PRO A 230 -3.05 8.51 -25.03
N SER A 231 -3.38 7.27 -25.40
CA SER A 231 -4.72 6.90 -25.88
C SER A 231 -5.82 7.04 -24.82
N PHE A 232 -5.47 7.06 -23.53
CA PHE A 232 -6.39 7.30 -22.40
C PHE A 232 -6.66 8.80 -22.18
N ASN A 233 -7.23 9.44 -23.19
CA ASN A 233 -7.40 10.89 -23.28
C ASN A 233 -8.61 11.46 -22.52
N LEU A 234 -9.54 10.62 -22.06
CA LEU A 234 -10.66 11.02 -21.20
C LEU A 234 -10.27 11.13 -19.72
N ASN A 235 -9.08 10.66 -19.34
CA ASN A 235 -8.50 10.90 -18.02
C ASN A 235 -7.90 12.30 -17.94
N THR A 236 -8.41 13.11 -17.01
CA THR A 236 -7.85 14.45 -16.74
C THR A 236 -6.57 14.37 -15.89
N VAL A 237 -6.54 13.44 -14.94
CA VAL A 237 -5.39 13.18 -14.08
C VAL A 237 -4.64 11.97 -14.62
N LYS A 238 -3.31 12.08 -14.75
CA LYS A 238 -2.43 11.05 -15.31
C LYS A 238 -1.65 10.26 -14.24
N VAL A 239 -2.10 10.37 -12.99
CA VAL A 239 -1.50 9.70 -11.83
C VAL A 239 -2.59 8.99 -11.04
N ALA A 240 -2.45 7.68 -10.88
CA ALA A 240 -3.42 6.80 -10.21
C ALA A 240 -3.41 7.02 -8.70
N ASN A 241 -4.56 6.94 -8.02
CA ASN A 241 -4.65 7.18 -6.57
C ASN A 241 -4.03 8.52 -6.14
N ASN A 242 -4.23 9.58 -6.93
CA ASN A 242 -3.78 10.92 -6.58
C ASN A 242 -4.68 11.48 -5.45
N PRO A 243 -4.19 11.61 -4.20
CA PRO A 243 -5.04 11.82 -3.03
C PRO A 243 -5.78 13.15 -3.02
N SER A 244 -5.47 14.10 -3.92
CA SER A 244 -6.39 15.18 -4.34
C SER A 244 -5.75 16.08 -5.41
N GLY A 245 -5.76 15.67 -6.67
CA GLY A 245 -5.50 16.56 -7.82
C GLY A 245 -4.23 17.42 -7.76
N SER A 246 -4.14 18.42 -8.64
CA SER A 246 -3.09 19.45 -8.65
C SER A 246 -3.09 20.37 -7.40
N ASN A 247 -4.01 20.14 -6.44
CA ASN A 247 -4.24 20.96 -5.25
C ASN A 247 -3.86 20.25 -3.93
N ALA A 248 -3.28 19.05 -3.98
CA ALA A 248 -2.74 18.37 -2.81
C ALA A 248 -1.55 19.17 -2.25
N ARG A 249 -1.85 20.13 -1.38
CA ARG A 249 -0.85 21.00 -0.76
C ARG A 249 -0.10 20.18 0.28
N PRO A 250 1.22 19.96 0.11
CA PRO A 250 2.00 19.21 1.08
C PRO A 250 1.90 19.87 2.47
N LEU A 251 1.97 19.04 3.50
CA LEU A 251 1.93 19.42 4.89
C LEU A 251 3.18 18.85 5.55
N TYR A 252 3.82 19.68 6.37
CA TYR A 252 5.08 19.35 7.02
C TYR A 252 4.97 19.56 8.53
N LEU A 253 5.67 18.71 9.29
CA LEU A 253 5.88 18.81 10.72
C LEU A 253 7.37 19.06 11.00
N TYR A 254 7.72 20.29 11.32
CA TYR A 254 9.08 20.67 11.69
C TYR A 254 9.23 20.89 13.20
N ASN A 255 10.48 20.99 13.65
CA ASN A 255 10.79 21.78 14.85
C ASN A 255 10.58 23.29 14.58
N ARG A 256 10.67 24.12 15.63
CA ARG A 256 10.28 25.54 15.58
C ARG A 256 11.06 26.38 14.57
N ASP A 257 12.34 26.12 14.41
CA ASP A 257 13.29 26.82 13.54
C ASP A 257 13.37 26.20 12.13
N LYS A 258 12.54 25.20 11.82
CA LYS A 258 12.51 24.47 10.55
C LYS A 258 13.81 23.70 10.21
N THR A 259 14.74 23.52 11.14
CA THR A 259 16.01 22.82 10.86
C THR A 259 15.87 21.29 10.76
N VAL A 260 14.79 20.72 11.32
CA VAL A 260 14.52 19.28 11.36
C VAL A 260 13.10 18.98 10.90
N LEU A 261 12.95 18.17 9.84
CA LEU A 261 11.66 17.65 9.38
C LEU A 261 11.35 16.31 10.07
N TYR A 262 10.27 16.25 10.87
CA TYR A 262 9.83 15.02 11.52
C TYR A 262 8.90 14.18 10.66
N TYR A 263 7.97 14.82 9.94
CA TYR A 263 6.96 14.12 9.15
C TYR A 263 6.40 15.01 8.06
N SER A 264 5.98 14.43 6.95
CA SER A 264 5.19 15.14 5.95
C SER A 264 4.19 14.22 5.26
N SER A 265 3.08 14.79 4.83
CA SER A 265 2.06 14.12 4.04
C SER A 265 1.31 15.14 3.18
N THR A 266 0.66 14.69 2.11
CA THR A 266 -0.26 15.50 1.31
C THR A 266 -1.67 15.54 1.87
N GLN A 267 -1.97 14.72 2.88
CA GLN A 267 -3.29 14.57 3.47
C GLN A 267 -3.27 14.91 4.96
N GLN A 268 -4.13 15.83 5.36
CA GLN A 268 -4.33 16.14 6.78
C GLN A 268 -4.78 14.90 7.58
N THR A 269 -5.50 13.96 6.94
CA THR A 269 -5.94 12.71 7.57
C THR A 269 -4.78 11.85 8.06
N ASP A 270 -3.60 11.94 7.47
CA ASP A 270 -2.45 11.12 7.86
C ASP A 270 -1.86 11.60 9.20
N PHE A 271 -1.82 12.92 9.41
CA PHE A 271 -1.47 13.49 10.71
C PHE A 271 -2.50 13.12 11.78
N ILE A 272 -3.78 13.07 11.41
CA ILE A 272 -4.86 12.70 12.34
C ILE A 272 -4.76 11.21 12.71
N LYS A 273 -4.68 10.34 11.70
CA LYS A 273 -4.73 8.88 11.89
C LYS A 273 -3.44 8.31 12.43
N ASN A 274 -2.29 8.80 11.98
CA ASN A 274 -0.99 8.19 12.30
C ASN A 274 -0.32 8.83 13.51
N LEU A 275 -0.64 10.11 13.81
CA LEU A 275 0.00 10.86 14.89
C LEU A 275 -0.98 11.28 16.01
N ASN A 276 -2.27 10.93 15.91
CA ASN A 276 -3.31 11.29 16.89
C ASN A 276 -3.46 12.79 17.13
N ILE A 277 -3.33 13.58 16.07
CA ILE A 277 -3.53 15.02 16.15
C ILE A 277 -4.98 15.31 15.77
N SER A 278 -5.77 15.91 16.65
CA SER A 278 -7.17 16.21 16.30
C SER A 278 -7.24 17.21 15.13
N HIS A 279 -8.27 17.06 14.29
CA HIS A 279 -8.49 17.95 13.13
C HIS A 279 -8.48 19.43 13.53
N PHE A 280 -9.16 19.77 14.62
CA PHE A 280 -9.22 21.13 15.15
C PHE A 280 -7.84 21.65 15.57
N THR A 281 -7.07 20.85 16.31
CA THR A 281 -5.72 21.23 16.77
C THR A 281 -4.78 21.45 15.60
N PHE A 282 -4.77 20.51 14.65
CA PHE A 282 -3.97 20.63 13.43
C PHE A 282 -4.30 21.91 12.67
N SER A 283 -5.59 22.13 12.39
CA SER A 283 -6.06 23.28 11.62
C SER A 283 -5.76 24.61 12.31
N LYS A 284 -5.94 24.68 13.65
CA LYS A 284 -5.61 25.85 14.46
C LYS A 284 -4.13 26.22 14.32
N HIS A 285 -3.24 25.25 14.54
CA HIS A 285 -1.80 25.50 14.54
C HIS A 285 -1.27 25.78 13.13
N LEU A 286 -1.77 25.07 12.12
CA LEU A 286 -1.44 25.32 10.71
C LEU A 286 -1.89 26.71 10.24
N LYS A 287 -3.14 27.13 10.55
CA LYS A 287 -3.66 28.43 10.11
C LYS A 287 -3.01 29.61 10.81
N LYS A 288 -2.74 29.48 12.12
CA LYS A 288 -2.15 30.55 12.94
C LYS A 288 -0.62 30.60 12.89
N GLY A 289 0.04 29.60 12.29
CA GLY A 289 1.50 29.46 12.37
C GLY A 289 2.02 29.29 13.81
N THR A 290 1.18 28.77 14.71
CA THR A 290 1.52 28.59 16.13
C THR A 290 2.04 27.19 16.39
N TYR A 291 2.84 27.04 17.44
CA TYR A 291 3.51 25.77 17.72
C TYR A 291 2.63 24.77 18.46
N TYR A 292 2.46 23.59 17.88
CA TYR A 292 1.82 22.46 18.55
C TYR A 292 2.73 21.92 19.65
N LEU A 293 2.15 21.74 20.85
CA LEU A 293 2.90 21.35 22.07
C LEU A 293 4.11 22.26 22.35
N ASN A 294 4.03 23.55 21.95
CA ASN A 294 5.12 24.53 22.03
C ASN A 294 6.46 24.10 21.40
N LYS A 295 6.46 23.06 20.56
CA LYS A 295 7.67 22.41 20.05
C LYS A 295 7.64 22.20 18.54
N TYR A 296 6.46 22.01 17.97
CA TYR A 296 6.29 21.56 16.60
C TYR A 296 5.58 22.58 15.73
N LEU A 297 6.05 22.77 14.50
CA LEU A 297 5.45 23.66 13.53
C LEU A 297 4.76 22.85 12.43
N PHE A 298 3.48 23.09 12.21
CA PHE A 298 2.80 22.65 10.99
C PHE A 298 2.89 23.75 9.93
N THR A 299 3.28 23.39 8.70
CA THR A 299 3.34 24.33 7.58
C THR A 299 3.03 23.65 6.25
N ARG A 300 2.71 24.46 5.24
CA ARG A 300 2.59 24.02 3.84
C ARG A 300 3.86 24.30 3.03
N GLU A 301 4.78 25.07 3.60
CA GLU A 301 6.04 25.45 2.97
C GLU A 301 7.09 24.40 3.25
N SER A 302 7.80 23.97 2.20
CA SER A 302 8.98 23.14 2.36
C SER A 302 10.19 23.99 2.67
N GLU A 303 10.98 23.57 3.66
CA GLU A 303 12.31 24.10 3.93
C GLU A 303 13.35 23.23 3.22
N LEU A 304 14.21 23.83 2.37
CA LEU A 304 15.17 23.10 1.53
C LEU A 304 16.36 22.59 2.34
N ASN A 305 16.75 23.33 3.38
CA ASN A 305 17.92 23.03 4.21
C ASN A 305 17.61 22.18 5.43
N ALA A 306 16.34 21.78 5.60
CA ALA A 306 15.92 20.99 6.75
C ALA A 306 16.47 19.56 6.67
N LYS A 307 17.08 19.10 7.75
CA LYS A 307 17.51 17.71 7.88
C LYS A 307 16.29 16.84 8.17
N VAL A 308 16.06 15.82 7.34
CA VAL A 308 15.00 14.85 7.59
C VAL A 308 15.39 14.00 8.80
N LYS A 309 14.52 13.94 9.80
CA LYS A 309 14.72 13.06 10.96
C LYS A 309 14.44 11.63 10.52
N ASP A 310 15.44 10.77 10.63
CA ASP A 310 15.24 9.34 10.49
C ASP A 310 14.49 8.81 11.72
N ILE A 311 13.16 8.76 11.63
CA ILE A 311 12.27 8.29 12.70
C ILE A 311 11.08 7.57 12.08
N SER A 312 10.77 6.38 12.60
CA SER A 312 9.58 5.65 12.18
C SER A 312 8.31 6.40 12.62
N ILE A 313 7.21 6.21 11.90
CA ILE A 313 5.93 6.85 12.23
C ILE A 313 5.45 6.49 13.64
N ILE A 314 5.69 5.25 14.08
CA ILE A 314 5.35 4.76 15.41
C ILE A 314 6.19 5.49 16.46
N ASN A 315 7.51 5.58 16.27
CA ASN A 315 8.39 6.27 17.22
C ASN A 315 8.07 7.76 17.33
N LEU A 316 7.71 8.40 16.21
CA LEU A 316 7.25 9.78 16.23
C LEU A 316 5.91 9.93 16.97
N ALA A 317 4.96 9.04 16.75
CA ALA A 317 3.70 9.05 17.48
C ALA A 317 3.89 8.84 19.00
N LEU A 318 4.77 7.90 19.40
CA LEU A 318 5.15 7.69 20.80
C LEU A 318 5.83 8.93 21.41
N GLN A 319 6.69 9.60 20.65
CA GLN A 319 7.30 10.86 21.08
C GLN A 319 6.24 11.95 21.30
N LEU A 320 5.27 12.08 20.40
CA LEU A 320 4.16 13.02 20.56
C LEU A 320 3.27 12.71 21.77
N GLU A 321 3.01 11.43 22.07
CA GLU A 321 2.28 11.02 23.27
C GLU A 321 3.02 11.43 24.55
N LYS A 322 4.34 11.23 24.61
CA LYS A 322 5.18 11.69 25.73
C LYS A 322 5.12 13.22 25.87
N ASP A 323 5.25 13.95 24.76
CA ASP A 323 5.15 15.41 24.78
C ASP A 323 3.75 15.87 25.20
N ARG A 324 2.66 15.17 24.80
CA ARG A 324 1.30 15.51 25.26
C ARG A 324 1.16 15.42 26.77
N LYS A 325 1.72 14.37 27.40
CA LYS A 325 1.74 14.24 28.86
C LYS A 325 2.53 15.36 29.52
N LEU A 326 3.68 15.73 28.94
CA LEU A 326 4.53 16.78 29.47
C LEU A 326 3.89 18.18 29.37
N PHE A 327 3.26 18.50 28.23
CA PHE A 327 2.77 19.84 27.92
C PHE A 327 1.26 20.05 28.19
N ASN A 328 0.49 19.00 28.48
CA ASN A 328 -0.93 19.09 28.83
C ASN A 328 -1.24 18.63 30.27
N LYS A 329 -0.31 18.79 31.22
CA LYS A 329 -0.44 18.31 32.61
C LYS A 329 -1.79 18.62 33.28
N ASN A 330 -2.42 19.73 32.92
CA ASN A 330 -3.66 20.21 33.55
C ASN A 330 -4.94 19.90 32.76
N LYS A 331 -4.86 19.14 31.65
CA LYS A 331 -6.07 18.73 30.91
C LYS A 331 -6.63 17.43 31.50
N PRO A 332 -7.94 17.33 31.75
CA PRO A 332 -8.54 16.08 32.17
C PRO A 332 -8.37 15.02 31.06
N ILE A 333 -7.73 13.90 31.38
CA ILE A 333 -7.59 12.76 30.49
C ILE A 333 -8.67 11.75 30.89
N ASN A 334 -9.59 11.42 29.97
CA ASN A 334 -10.50 10.30 30.17
C ASN A 334 -9.68 8.99 30.21
N SER A 335 -9.86 8.17 31.24
CA SER A 335 -9.16 6.89 31.44
C SER A 335 -9.33 5.89 30.28
N LEU A 336 -10.41 6.01 29.49
CA LEU A 336 -10.68 5.21 28.29
C LEU A 336 -9.91 5.67 27.04
N SER A 337 -9.23 6.82 27.11
CA SER A 337 -8.43 7.38 26.01
C SER A 337 -6.93 7.05 26.11
N LYS A 338 -6.55 6.06 26.93
CA LYS A 338 -5.16 5.65 27.06
C LYS A 338 -4.68 4.92 25.80
N SER A 339 -3.57 5.39 25.25
CA SER A 339 -2.91 4.77 24.11
C SER A 339 -2.29 3.42 24.52
N VAL A 340 -2.38 2.43 23.62
CA VAL A 340 -1.92 1.06 23.81
C VAL A 340 -0.94 0.72 22.69
N LEU A 341 0.25 0.27 23.08
CA LEU A 341 1.23 -0.31 22.16
C LEU A 341 1.07 -1.84 22.16
N MET A 342 0.88 -2.41 20.97
CA MET A 342 0.84 -3.85 20.72
C MET A 342 2.17 -4.30 20.12
N CYS A 343 2.88 -5.15 20.85
CA CYS A 343 4.16 -5.72 20.46
C CYS A 343 4.00 -7.22 20.19
N SER A 344 4.69 -7.75 19.18
CA SER A 344 4.79 -9.20 19.04
C SER A 344 5.63 -9.79 20.18
N GLU A 345 5.24 -10.96 20.67
CA GLU A 345 5.91 -11.67 21.77
C GLU A 345 7.39 -12.01 21.50
N ALA A 346 7.86 -11.95 20.25
CA ALA A 346 9.24 -12.25 19.86
C ALA A 346 10.29 -11.20 20.30
N VAL A 347 9.94 -10.19 21.11
CA VAL A 347 10.87 -9.15 21.57
C VAL A 347 10.58 -8.80 23.03
N ASN A 348 10.94 -9.68 23.97
CA ASN A 348 11.27 -9.32 25.35
C ASN A 348 12.05 -10.48 26.01
N MET A 349 13.32 -10.64 25.66
CA MET A 349 14.29 -11.35 26.49
C MET A 349 15.62 -10.61 26.47
N GLN A 350 15.62 -9.36 26.94
CA GLN A 350 16.83 -8.69 27.43
C GLN A 350 16.45 -7.70 28.54
N GLN A 351 15.83 -8.20 29.60
CA GLN A 351 16.05 -7.69 30.95
C GLN A 351 15.56 -8.76 31.93
N ASP A 352 16.46 -9.11 32.84
CA ASP A 352 16.28 -9.94 34.04
C ASP A 352 16.47 -11.47 33.90
N ASN A 353 17.21 -11.99 34.88
CA ASN A 353 17.94 -13.25 34.91
C ASN A 353 17.07 -14.52 35.10
N LYS A 354 17.61 -15.64 34.60
CA LYS A 354 17.58 -17.03 35.14
C LYS A 354 16.34 -17.93 34.89
N LEU A 355 16.53 -18.92 33.98
CA LEU A 355 15.93 -20.28 33.87
C LEU A 355 14.37 -20.40 33.83
N VAL A 356 13.68 -21.18 32.99
CA VAL A 356 13.88 -22.51 32.37
C VAL A 356 13.03 -22.57 31.07
N LEU A 357 13.55 -23.13 29.97
CA LEU A 357 12.75 -23.47 28.78
C LEU A 357 11.92 -24.75 29.04
N PRO A 358 10.60 -24.78 28.74
CA PRO A 358 9.94 -26.04 28.48
C PRO A 358 10.41 -26.56 27.11
N LYS A 359 11.02 -27.74 27.12
CA LYS A 359 11.46 -28.46 25.91
C LYS A 359 10.24 -28.79 25.05
N LEU A 360 10.18 -28.26 23.82
CA LEU A 360 9.42 -28.86 22.73
C LEU A 360 10.36 -29.73 21.88
N PRO A 361 9.87 -30.84 21.31
CA PRO A 361 10.70 -31.90 20.77
C PRO A 361 11.41 -31.45 19.48
N VAL A 362 12.72 -31.67 19.46
CA VAL A 362 13.61 -31.41 18.34
C VAL A 362 13.33 -32.45 17.24
N VAL A 363 12.82 -32.02 16.10
CA VAL A 363 13.00 -32.75 14.83
C VAL A 363 14.16 -32.07 14.10
N ARG A 364 15.26 -32.82 13.91
CA ARG A 364 16.45 -32.38 13.18
C ARG A 364 16.24 -32.63 11.68
N SER A 365 16.31 -31.58 10.86
CA SER A 365 17.07 -31.56 9.60
C SER A 365 16.97 -30.18 8.92
N GLY A 366 18.07 -29.75 8.31
CA GLY A 366 18.09 -28.64 7.34
C GLY A 366 18.47 -27.27 7.89
N LYS A 367 19.58 -26.71 7.40
CA LYS A 367 20.06 -25.36 7.70
C LYS A 367 19.07 -24.31 7.14
N GLU A 368 18.21 -23.76 7.97
CA GLU A 368 17.54 -22.48 7.71
C GLU A 368 18.16 -21.40 8.60
N SER A 369 18.72 -20.38 7.97
CA SER A 369 19.04 -19.12 8.63
C SER A 369 17.72 -18.50 9.11
N ASN A 370 17.46 -18.55 10.41
CA ASN A 370 16.32 -17.94 11.07
C ASN A 370 16.36 -16.40 10.92
N PHE A 371 15.87 -15.88 9.79
CA PHE A 371 15.34 -14.52 9.75
C PHE A 371 14.03 -14.53 10.53
N ILE A 372 14.09 -14.21 11.83
CA ILE A 372 12.89 -13.90 12.61
C ILE A 372 12.22 -12.71 11.93
N LYS A 373 11.15 -12.99 11.18
CA LYS A 373 10.31 -11.96 10.55
C LYS A 373 9.63 -11.19 11.68
N LYS A 374 10.28 -10.14 12.18
CA LYS A 374 9.80 -9.27 13.26
C LYS A 374 8.41 -8.78 12.88
N ARG A 375 7.36 -9.28 13.54
CA ARG A 375 6.00 -8.78 13.31
C ARG A 375 5.95 -7.31 13.76
N PRO A 376 5.29 -6.42 12.99
CA PRO A 376 5.33 -4.99 13.22
C PRO A 376 4.67 -4.64 14.56
N GLU A 377 5.26 -3.68 15.27
CA GLU A 377 4.64 -3.02 16.42
C GLU A 377 3.47 -2.15 15.91
N MET A 378 2.39 -2.05 16.67
CA MET A 378 1.24 -1.21 16.32
C MET A 378 0.82 -0.35 17.51
N LEU A 379 0.61 0.94 17.26
CA LEU A 379 0.14 1.90 18.25
C LEU A 379 -1.35 2.19 18.03
N PHE A 380 -2.14 2.02 19.08
CA PHE A 380 -3.56 2.37 19.11
C PHE A 380 -3.76 3.54 20.08
N PHE A 381 -4.44 4.59 19.61
CA PHE A 381 -4.67 5.80 20.42
C PHE A 381 -5.83 5.69 21.43
N SER A 382 -6.35 4.48 21.62
CA SER A 382 -7.25 4.14 22.72
C SER A 382 -7.34 2.61 22.86
N ILE A 383 -7.72 2.15 24.05
CA ILE A 383 -8.08 0.75 24.31
C ILE A 383 -9.18 0.30 23.33
N GLY A 384 -10.19 1.14 23.10
CA GLY A 384 -11.31 0.83 22.20
C GLY A 384 -10.86 0.54 20.77
N LYS A 385 -9.95 1.36 20.22
CA LYS A 385 -9.40 1.12 18.86
C LYS A 385 -8.61 -0.18 18.76
N CYS A 386 -7.88 -0.53 19.83
CA CYS A 386 -7.17 -1.82 19.88
C CYS A 386 -8.15 -3.00 19.92
N VAL A 387 -9.24 -2.89 20.69
CA VAL A 387 -10.29 -3.91 20.77
C VAL A 387 -11.00 -4.07 19.42
N GLU A 388 -11.35 -2.97 18.75
CA GLU A 388 -11.95 -2.99 17.41
C GLU A 388 -11.05 -3.73 16.40
N TYR A 389 -9.75 -3.42 16.41
CA TYR A 389 -8.77 -4.10 15.56
C TYR A 389 -8.69 -5.60 15.85
N LEU A 390 -8.62 -6.00 17.12
CA LEU A 390 -8.58 -7.41 17.48
C LEU A 390 -9.84 -8.15 17.03
N ARG A 391 -11.03 -7.54 17.20
CA ARG A 391 -12.31 -8.10 16.73
C ARG A 391 -12.38 -8.22 15.22
N SER A 392 -11.90 -7.23 14.46
CA SER A 392 -11.86 -7.33 12.99
C SER A 392 -10.95 -8.45 12.49
N ASN A 393 -10.00 -8.89 13.30
CA ASN A 393 -9.14 -10.05 13.03
C ASN A 393 -9.69 -11.37 13.63
N GLY A 394 -10.94 -11.39 14.08
CA GLY A 394 -11.61 -12.58 14.59
C GLY A 394 -11.30 -12.92 16.05
N HIS A 395 -10.62 -12.04 16.79
CA HIS A 395 -10.32 -12.27 18.21
C HIS A 395 -11.44 -11.77 19.13
N THR A 396 -11.76 -12.53 20.19
CA THR A 396 -12.78 -12.19 21.18
C THR A 396 -12.25 -11.22 22.24
N ALA A 397 -11.96 -9.98 21.81
CA ALA A 397 -11.45 -8.93 22.70
C ALA A 397 -12.57 -8.07 23.31
N THR A 398 -12.42 -7.69 24.59
CA THR A 398 -13.21 -6.66 25.26
C THR A 398 -12.28 -5.67 25.96
N HIS A 399 -12.79 -4.52 26.39
CA HIS A 399 -12.01 -3.56 27.19
C HIS A 399 -11.43 -4.21 28.44
N THR A 400 -12.26 -4.93 29.20
CA THR A 400 -11.87 -5.62 30.44
C THR A 400 -10.80 -6.68 30.17
N THR A 401 -10.98 -7.46 29.11
CA THR A 401 -9.98 -8.46 28.69
C THR A 401 -8.64 -7.78 28.40
N LEU A 402 -8.64 -6.72 27.59
CA LEU A 402 -7.40 -6.06 27.18
C LEU A 402 -6.68 -5.39 28.35
N ILE A 403 -7.42 -4.74 29.26
CA ILE A 403 -6.87 -4.16 30.51
C ILE A 403 -6.16 -5.24 31.34
N LYS A 404 -6.81 -6.39 31.55
CA LYS A 404 -6.23 -7.51 32.29
C LYS A 404 -4.88 -7.97 31.69
N TYR A 405 -4.78 -8.06 30.37
CA TYR A 405 -3.53 -8.49 29.72
C TYR A 405 -2.45 -7.41 29.72
N ILE A 406 -2.83 -6.13 29.65
CA ILE A 406 -1.88 -5.02 29.85
C ILE A 406 -1.33 -5.05 31.28
N ASP A 407 -2.21 -5.16 32.29
CA ASP A 407 -1.83 -5.09 33.70
C ASP A 407 -1.01 -6.32 34.14
N THR A 408 -1.31 -7.50 33.60
CA THR A 408 -0.57 -8.73 33.90
C THR A 408 0.71 -8.90 33.06
N GLY A 409 0.91 -8.08 32.02
CA GLY A 409 2.02 -8.21 31.07
C GLY A 409 2.02 -9.52 30.28
N LYS A 410 0.95 -10.32 30.37
CA LYS A 410 0.84 -11.62 29.70
C LYS A 410 0.52 -11.46 28.22
N SER A 411 0.99 -12.42 27.42
CA SER A 411 0.64 -12.51 26.01
C SER A 411 -0.86 -12.79 25.83
N TYR A 412 -1.47 -12.12 24.86
CA TYR A 412 -2.83 -12.36 24.39
C TYR A 412 -2.79 -12.50 22.87
N TYR A 413 -3.13 -13.69 22.38
CA TYR A 413 -3.01 -14.08 20.97
C TYR A 413 -1.61 -13.84 20.36
N GLY A 414 -0.54 -14.03 21.14
CA GLY A 414 0.84 -13.86 20.67
C GLY A 414 1.34 -12.41 20.68
N TYR A 415 0.62 -11.52 21.36
CA TYR A 415 0.96 -10.11 21.50
C TYR A 415 1.05 -9.70 22.97
N ILE A 416 2.03 -8.84 23.27
CA ILE A 416 2.16 -8.16 24.55
C ILE A 416 1.64 -6.73 24.38
N PHE A 417 0.84 -6.27 25.34
CA PHE A 417 0.22 -4.95 25.30
C PHE A 417 0.77 -4.07 26.43
N LYS A 418 1.05 -2.80 26.14
CA LYS A 418 1.56 -1.83 27.13
C LYS A 418 0.85 -0.50 27.00
N TYR A 419 0.59 0.16 28.14
CA TYR A 419 0.21 1.58 28.12
C TYR A 419 1.38 2.44 27.66
N VAL A 420 1.08 3.47 26.87
CA VAL A 420 2.05 4.48 26.42
C VAL A 420 1.96 5.72 27.28
#